data_AF-A0A965IGQ2-F1
#
_entry.id   AF-A0A965IGQ2-F1
#
_cell.length_a   1.000
_cell.length_b   1.000
_cell.length_c   1.000
_cell.angle_alpha   90.00
_cell.angle_beta   90.00
_cell.angle_gamma   90.00
#
_symmetry.space_group_name_H-M   'P 1'
#
loop_
_entity.id
_entity.type
_entity.pdbx_description
1 polymer ?
#
loop_
_entity_poly.entity_id
_entity_poly.type
_entity_poly.pdbx_seq_one_letter_code
_entity_poly.pdbx_strand_id
1 'polypeptide(L)' 'MPYMKTFLAENKCKECHIRRVGGDGNSIYKPTGRINNAGALRGMVEYCNTELNLGFFPEDTNAVAAVLNLKHYKFR' A
#
# COMPACT_ATOMS: atom_id res chain seq x y z
N MET A 1 -8.98 -16.80 8.75
CA MET A 1 -9.38 -15.38 8.95
C MET A 1 -8.37 -14.46 8.26
N PRO A 2 -8.46 -14.25 6.93
CA PRO A 2 -7.46 -13.50 6.15
C PRO A 2 -7.48 -11.96 6.38
N TYR A 3 -8.50 -11.42 7.05
CA TYR A 3 -8.70 -9.97 7.18
C TYR A 3 -7.81 -9.27 8.24
N MET A 4 -7.32 -10.00 9.24
CA MET A 4 -6.52 -9.44 10.35
C MET A 4 -5.17 -8.91 9.85
N LYS A 5 -4.55 -9.59 8.87
CA LYS A 5 -3.27 -9.17 8.31
C LYS A 5 -3.40 -7.85 7.57
N THR A 6 -4.48 -7.68 6.80
CA THR A 6 -4.74 -6.47 6.01
C THR A 6 -4.80 -5.23 6.92
N PHE A 7 -5.49 -5.33 8.05
CA PHE A 7 -5.60 -4.23 9.02
C PHE A 7 -4.25 -3.89 9.68
N LEU A 8 -3.47 -4.91 10.04
CA LEU A 8 -2.11 -4.71 10.57
C LEU A 8 -1.19 -4.05 9.55
N ALA A 9 -1.31 -4.41 8.27
CA ALA A 9 -0.61 -3.71 7.19
C ALA A 9 -1.12 -2.30 7.01
N GLU A 10 -2.43 -2.05 6.99
CA GLU A 10 -2.97 -0.70 6.86
C GLU A 10 -2.42 0.21 7.96
N ASN A 11 -2.34 -0.28 9.21
CA ASN A 11 -1.72 0.45 10.32
C ASN A 11 -0.21 0.67 10.14
N LYS A 12 0.56 -0.38 9.81
CA LYS A 12 2.02 -0.25 9.65
C LYS A 12 2.41 0.57 8.42
N CYS A 13 1.69 0.43 7.32
CA CYS A 13 1.82 1.27 6.13
C CYS A 13 1.51 2.72 6.48
N LYS A 14 0.39 2.99 7.16
CA LYS A 14 0.03 4.36 7.57
C LYS A 14 1.09 4.97 8.48
N GLU A 15 1.60 4.24 9.47
CA GLU A 15 2.66 4.71 10.36
C GLU A 15 3.94 5.04 9.59
N CYS A 16 4.40 4.13 8.71
CA CYS A 16 5.56 4.37 7.87
C CYS A 16 5.35 5.57 6.94
N HIS A 17 4.17 5.70 6.36
CA HIS A 17 3.83 6.79 5.45
C HIS A 17 3.80 8.13 6.18
N ILE A 18 3.18 8.21 7.35
CA ILE A 18 3.20 9.43 8.20
C ILE A 18 4.65 9.77 8.56
N ARG A 19 5.48 8.80 8.92
CA ARG A 19 6.90 9.04 9.25
C ARG A 19 7.73 9.51 8.04
N ARG A 20 7.44 9.02 6.83
CA ARG A 20 8.18 9.37 5.60
C ARG A 20 7.75 10.70 4.98
N VAL A 21 6.45 10.94 4.86
CA VAL A 21 5.91 12.11 4.14
C VAL A 21 5.27 13.15 5.06
N GLY A 22 5.06 12.84 6.35
CA GLY A 22 4.37 13.73 7.28
C GLY A 22 2.86 13.85 7.02
N GLY A 23 2.16 14.53 7.92
CA GLY A 23 0.71 14.71 7.84
C GLY A 23 -0.05 13.39 7.93
N ASP A 24 -0.99 13.16 7.01
CA ASP A 24 -1.84 11.97 6.99
C ASP A 24 -1.19 10.72 6.38
N GLY A 25 0.07 10.80 5.91
CA GLY A 25 0.71 9.73 5.16
C GLY A 25 0.12 9.52 3.75
N ASN A 26 -1.04 10.13 3.45
CA ASN A 26 -1.73 9.97 2.18
C ASN A 26 -0.98 10.62 1.00
N SER A 27 -0.04 11.52 1.29
CA SER A 27 0.82 12.18 0.31
C SER A 27 1.77 11.21 -0.40
N ILE A 28 2.06 10.04 0.17
CA ILE A 28 2.84 9.02 -0.54
C ILE A 28 2.04 8.35 -1.66
N TYR A 29 0.73 8.29 -1.50
CA TYR A 29 -0.18 7.83 -2.53
C TYR A 29 -0.41 8.92 -3.59
N LYS A 30 0.05 10.16 -3.37
CA LYS A 30 -0.06 11.22 -4.38
C LYS A 30 0.91 10.93 -5.54
N PRO A 31 0.38 10.69 -6.75
CA PRO A 31 1.14 10.28 -7.90
C PRO A 31 1.71 11.52 -8.60
N THR A 32 2.94 11.92 -8.32
CA THR A 32 3.74 12.64 -9.32
C THR A 32 4.16 11.67 -10.44
N GLY A 33 3.17 11.04 -11.08
CA GLY A 33 3.29 10.28 -12.34
C GLY A 33 3.87 8.87 -12.29
N ARG A 34 4.24 8.31 -11.12
CA ARG A 34 4.89 6.98 -11.07
C ARG A 34 3.94 5.77 -11.05
N ILE A 35 2.77 5.89 -10.41
CA ILE A 35 1.80 4.79 -10.29
C ILE A 35 0.58 5.11 -11.15
N ASN A 36 0.53 4.51 -12.35
CA ASN A 36 -0.52 4.77 -13.34
C ASN A 36 -1.41 3.54 -13.61
N ASN A 37 -1.13 2.42 -12.97
CA ASN A 37 -1.88 1.17 -13.12
C ASN A 37 -1.79 0.33 -11.85
N ALA A 38 -2.71 -0.63 -11.71
CA ALA A 38 -2.77 -1.53 -10.56
C ALA A 38 -1.50 -2.39 -10.38
N GLY A 39 -0.78 -2.71 -11.46
CA GLY A 39 0.48 -3.45 -11.38
C GLY A 39 1.60 -2.64 -10.73
N ALA A 40 1.75 -1.38 -11.11
CA ALA A 40 2.70 -0.45 -10.50
C ALA A 40 2.40 -0.23 -9.02
N LEU A 41 1.12 -0.15 -8.66
CA LEU A 41 0.68 -0.04 -7.26
C LEU A 41 1.13 -1.27 -6.46
N ARG A 42 0.91 -2.47 -7.02
CA ARG A 42 1.31 -3.73 -6.38
C ARG A 42 2.82 -3.79 -6.13
N GLY A 43 3.63 -3.40 -7.10
CA GLY A 43 5.10 -3.36 -6.96
C GLY A 43 5.56 -2.40 -5.86
N MET A 44 4.88 -1.26 -5.70
CA MET A 44 5.17 -0.33 -4.60
C MET A 44 4.81 -0.91 -3.23
N VAL A 45 3.66 -1.58 -3.11
CA VAL A 45 3.25 -2.24 -1.86
C VAL A 45 4.21 -3.39 -1.53
N GLU A 46 4.67 -4.14 -2.53
CA GLU A 46 5.66 -5.22 -2.38
C GLU A 46 7.02 -4.70 -1.90
N TYR A 47 7.46 -3.58 -2.46
CA TYR A 47 8.67 -2.89 -2.02
C TYR A 47 8.56 -2.44 -0.55
N CYS A 48 7.47 -1.79 -0.18
CA CYS A 48 7.22 -1.37 1.21
C CYS A 48 7.11 -2.57 2.17
N ASN A 49 6.48 -3.66 1.73
CA ASN A 49 6.39 -4.92 2.50
C ASN A 49 7.78 -5.49 2.81
N THR A 50 8.67 -5.47 1.81
CA THR A 50 10.05 -5.93 1.96
C THR A 50 10.85 -5.02 2.87
N GLU A 51 10.75 -3.69 2.69
CA GLU A 51 11.42 -2.71 3.55
C GLU A 51 10.97 -2.81 5.02
N LEU A 52 9.68 -3.02 5.25
CA LEU A 52 9.10 -3.15 6.59
C LEU A 52 9.16 -4.59 7.15
N ASN A 53 9.70 -5.53 6.37
CA ASN A 53 9.78 -6.95 6.68
C ASN A 53 8.45 -7.53 7.20
N LEU A 54 7.32 -7.15 6.57
CA LEU A 54 5.99 -7.57 7.05
C LEU A 54 5.69 -9.04 6.72
N GLY A 55 6.46 -9.65 5.81
CA GLY A 55 6.31 -11.04 5.41
C GLY A 55 5.01 -11.30 4.65
N PHE A 56 4.49 -10.30 3.94
CA PHE A 56 3.29 -10.49 3.13
C PHE A 56 3.59 -11.34 1.93
N PHE A 57 2.67 -12.26 1.66
CA PHE A 57 2.68 -13.02 0.42
C PHE A 57 2.28 -12.09 -0.75
N PRO A 58 2.64 -12.46 -1.99
CA PRO A 58 2.24 -11.71 -3.17
C PRO A 58 0.70 -11.57 -3.28
N GLU A 59 -0.07 -12.55 -2.80
CA GLU A 59 -1.53 -12.50 -2.73
C GLU A 59 -2.05 -11.45 -1.74
N ASP A 60 -1.46 -11.37 -0.54
CA ASP A 60 -1.80 -10.35 0.47
C ASP A 60 -1.48 -8.94 -0.06
N THR A 61 -0.32 -8.79 -0.69
CA THR A 61 0.11 -7.55 -1.35
C THR A 61 -0.88 -7.14 -2.44
N ASN A 62 -1.36 -8.11 -3.23
CA ASN A 62 -2.34 -7.86 -4.28
C ASN A 62 -3.70 -7.44 -3.70
N ALA A 63 -4.14 -8.07 -2.61
CA ALA A 63 -5.39 -7.71 -1.93
C ALA A 63 -5.33 -6.27 -1.36
N VAL A 64 -4.22 -5.90 -0.72
CA VAL A 64 -4.01 -4.54 -0.21
C VAL A 64 -3.97 -3.52 -1.36
N ALA A 65 -3.24 -3.81 -2.43
CA ALA A 65 -3.20 -2.96 -3.61
C ALA A 65 -4.58 -2.81 -4.27
N ALA A 66 -5.39 -3.87 -4.32
CA ALA A 66 -6.75 -3.83 -4.85
C ALA A 66 -7.67 -2.94 -4.00
N VAL A 67 -7.61 -3.05 -2.66
CA VAL A 67 -8.39 -2.19 -1.75
C VAL A 67 -7.96 -0.73 -1.86
N LEU A 68 -6.65 -0.47 -1.90
CA LEU A 68 -6.09 0.88 -2.10
C LEU A 68 -6.49 1.44 -3.46
N ASN A 69 -6.48 0.62 -4.50
CA ASN A 69 -6.95 1.02 -5.81
C ASN A 69 -8.42 1.44 -5.74
N LEU A 70 -9.29 0.60 -5.19
CA LEU A 70 -10.73 0.91 -5.08
C LEU A 70 -11.03 2.18 -4.28
N LYS A 71 -10.30 2.41 -3.18
CA LYS A 71 -10.53 3.55 -2.28
C LYS A 71 -9.89 4.85 -2.77
N HIS A 72 -8.65 4.81 -3.28
CA HIS A 72 -7.83 6.01 -3.52
C HIS A 72 -7.60 6.32 -5.00
N TYR A 73 -7.25 5.32 -5.82
CA TYR A 73 -6.80 5.56 -7.21
C TYR A 73 -7.91 5.39 -8.25
N LYS A 74 -8.79 4.41 -8.05
CA LYS A 74 -9.84 3.97 -8.97
C LYS A 74 -9.31 3.73 -10.39
N PHE A 75 -8.15 3.07 -10.51
CA PHE A 75 -7.64 2.58 -11.79
C PHE A 75 -8.74 1.73 -12.44
N ARG A 76 -9.06 2.08 -13.70
CA ARG A 76 -10.14 1.50 -14.50
C ARG A 76 -9.64 0.34 -15.35
#